data_AF-A0A496TDQ1-F1
#
_entry.id   AF-A0A496TDQ1-F1
#
_cell.length_a   1.000
_cell.length_b   1.000
_cell.length_c   1.000
_cell.angle_alpha   90.00
_cell.angle_beta   90.00
_cell.angle_gamma   90.00
#
_symmetry.space_group_name_H-M   'P 1'
#
loop_
_entity.id
_entity.type
_entity.pdbx_description
1 polymer ?
#
loop_
_entity_poly.entity_id
_entity_poly.type
_entity_poly.pdbx_seq_one_letter_code
_entity_poly.pdbx_strand_id
1 'polypeptide(L)' 'ALHDLLWRLSREQNQTIVIVTHNQQLAQRGDRIVELYDGKIVN' A
#
# COMPACT_ATOMS: atom_id res chain seq x y z
N ALA A 1 2.58 -1.87 13.59
CA ALA A 1 3.34 -0.79 14.25
C ALA A 1 3.76 0.31 13.26
N LEU A 2 4.83 0.14 12.45
CA LEU A 2 5.27 1.21 11.52
C LEU A 2 4.22 1.56 10.46
N HIS A 3 3.58 0.55 9.87
CA HIS A 3 2.54 0.77 8.88
C HIS A 3 1.33 1.54 9.45
N ASP A 4 1.04 1.44 10.75
CA ASP A 4 -0.08 2.16 11.37
C ASP A 4 0.17 3.66 11.36
N LEU A 5 1.43 4.07 11.59
CA LEU A 5 1.84 5.46 11.47
C LEU A 5 1.68 5.98 10.04
N LEU A 6 2.10 5.20 9.04
CA LEU A 6 1.97 5.58 7.63
C LEU A 6 0.50 5.81 7.24
N TRP A 7 -0.40 4.90 7.64
CA TRP A 7 -1.83 5.06 7.38
C TRP A 7 -2.44 6.27 8.07
N ARG A 8 -2.03 6.52 9.32
CA ARG A 8 -2.46 7.69 10.07
C ARG A 8 -2.02 8.98 9.38
N LEU A 9 -0.75 9.08 8.98
CA LEU A 9 -0.22 10.24 8.27
C LEU A 9 -0.93 10.46 6.92
N SER A 10 -1.18 9.39 6.16
CA SER A 10 -1.93 9.49 4.90
C SER A 10 -3.32 10.11 5.10
N ARG A 11 -4.05 9.66 6.14
CA ARG A 11 -5.41 10.14 6.44
C ARG A 11 -5.42 11.54 7.04
N GLU A 12 -4.51 11.84 7.97
CA GLU A 12 -4.46 13.14 8.64
C GLU A 12 -3.98 14.25 7.72
N GLN A 13 -3.06 13.96 6.81
CA GLN A 13 -2.46 14.96 5.90
C GLN A 13 -3.02 14.92 4.48
N ASN A 14 -4.02 14.07 4.20
CA ASN A 14 -4.54 13.81 2.85
C ASN A 14 -3.42 13.49 1.84
N GLN A 15 -2.37 12.80 2.30
CA GLN A 15 -1.22 12.47 1.47
C GLN A 15 -1.39 11.09 0.86
N THR A 16 -1.15 10.97 -0.45
CA THR A 16 -1.11 9.68 -1.14
C THR A 16 0.19 8.96 -0.82
N ILE A 17 0.10 7.70 -0.38
CA ILE A 17 1.25 6.84 -0.09
C ILE A 17 1.19 5.62 -1.01
N VAL A 18 2.33 5.31 -1.64
CA VAL A 18 2.53 4.07 -2.40
C VAL A 18 3.48 3.17 -1.62
N ILE A 19 3.05 1.94 -1.35
CA ILE A 19 3.84 0.94 -0.62
C ILE A 19 4.07 -0.26 -1.53
N VAL A 20 5.33 -0.65 -1.70
CA VAL A 20 5.71 -1.88 -2.41
C VAL A 20 6.05 -2.94 -1.38
N THR A 21 5.42 -4.10 -1.48
CA THR A 21 5.64 -5.20 -0.52
C THR A 21 5.34 -6.56 -1.14
N HIS A 22 6.04 -7.59 -0.67
CA HIS A 22 5.68 -8.99 -0.90
C HIS A 22 4.76 -9.56 0.18
N ASN A 23 4.42 -8.80 1.23
CA ASN A 23 3.53 -9.24 2.29
C ASN A 23 2.07 -8.92 1.93
N GLN A 24 1.30 -9.96 1.58
CA GLN A 24 -0.11 -9.82 1.21
C GLN A 24 -0.99 -9.24 2.34
N GLN A 25 -0.71 -9.58 3.60
CA GLN A 25 -1.47 -9.04 4.74
C GLN A 25 -1.29 -7.53 4.87
N LEU A 26 -0.11 -7.01 4.52
CA LEU A 26 0.13 -5.57 4.50
C LEU A 26 -0.57 -4.90 3.31
N ALA A 27 -0.50 -5.51 2.12
CA ALA A 27 -1.17 -5.00 0.93
C ALA A 27 -2.70 -4.89 1.12
N GLN A 28 -3.31 -5.89 1.77
CA GLN A 28 -4.74 -5.93 2.09
C GLN A 28 -5.23 -4.78 2.98
N ARG A 29 -4.32 -4.03 3.61
CA ARG A 29 -4.66 -2.87 4.43
C ARG A 29 -4.70 -1.56 3.66
N GLY A 30 -4.14 -1.53 2.45
CA GLY A 30 -4.20 -0.37 1.57
C GLY A 30 -5.59 -0.22 0.93
N ASP A 31 -5.92 0.99 0.49
CA ASP A 31 -7.21 1.25 -0.16
C ASP A 31 -7.30 0.58 -1.55
N ARG A 32 -6.15 0.35 -2.19
CA ARG A 32 -6.02 -0.33 -3.49
C ARG A 32 -4.78 -1.21 -3.51
N ILE A 33 -4.88 -2.35 -4.17
CA ILE A 33 -3.76 -3.27 -4.43
C ILE A 33 -3.55 -3.32 -5.94
N VAL A 34 -2.29 -3.21 -6.37
CA VAL A 34 -1.88 -3.38 -7.77
C VAL A 34 -0.82 -4.46 -7.79
N GLU A 35 -1.04 -5.51 -8.58
CA GLU A 35 -0.10 -6.63 -8.70
C GLU A 35 0.77 -6.46 -9.93
N LEU A 36 2.08 -6.60 -9.75
CA LEU A 36 3.06 -6.54 -10.83
C LEU A 36 3.66 -7.92 -11.08
N TYR A 37 3.63 -8.35 -12.33
CA TYR A 37 4.28 -9.59 -12.79
C TYR A 37 4.94 -9.32 -14.14
N ASP A 38 6.23 -9.67 -14.26
CA ASP A 38 7.04 -9.44 -15.47
C ASP A 38 6.91 -8.02 -16.05
N GLY A 39 6.95 -7.01 -15.18
CA GLY A 39 6.88 -5.59 -15.55
C GLY A 39 5.49 -5.12 -16.01
N LYS A 40 4.45 -5.95 -15.86
CA LYS A 40 3.07 -5.62 -16.23
C LYS A 40 2.18 -5.58 -15.00
N ILE A 41 1.17 -4.73 -15.04
CA ILE A 41 0.05 -4.77 -14.09
C ILE A 41 -0.84 -5.94 -14.50
N VAL A 42 -1.08 -6.86 -13.57
CA VAL A 42 -1.87 -8.08 -13.83
C VAL A 42 -3.23 -8.10 -13.12
N ASN A 43 -3.46 -7.18 -12.19
CA ASN A 43 -4.69 -7.04 -11.40
C ASN A 43 -4.94 -5.57 -11.03
#